data_AF-A0AA92U080-F1
#
_entry.id   AF-A0AA92U080-F1
#
_cell.length_a   1.000
_cell.length_b   1.000
_cell.length_c   1.000
_cell.angle_alpha   90.00
_cell.angle_beta   90.00
_cell.angle_gamma   90.00
#
_symmetry.space_group_name_H-M   'P 1'
#
loop_
_entity.id
_entity.type
_entity.pdbx_description
1 polymer ?
#
loop_
_entity_poly.entity_id
_entity_poly.type
_entity_poly.pdbx_seq_one_letter_code
_entity_poly.pdbx_strand_id
1 'polypeptide(L)'
;MTHPLFIIVKIRFMKIITFCIYITICFLIIGCKKSTSTIRDNAYDSVEKNETELEKLCLESHNGSVTYSIRIKTEDLTNDYEYKYLGSLKIKKNNFKVIQQKILSGQYQDSQRAAVSIRLFLKGKLYGEFTGLNNFYKIKITSNTLCLYNYETKSRSIFELKDSIPNLLFFPYNDKDSSSSGDIFYFNRCQ
;
A
#
# COMPACT_ATOMS: atom_id res chain seq x y z
N MET A 1 -46.07 -59.36 25.45
CA MET A 1 -46.41 -58.32 26.44
C MET A 1 -45.15 -57.54 26.80
N THR A 2 -44.90 -56.42 26.12
CA THR A 2 -43.80 -55.50 26.49
C THR A 2 -44.26 -54.60 27.62
N HIS A 3 -43.59 -54.69 28.78
CA HIS A 3 -43.94 -53.96 29.99
C HIS A 3 -43.92 -52.43 29.78
N PRO A 4 -44.91 -51.68 30.31
CA PRO A 4 -45.04 -50.22 30.13
C PRO A 4 -43.88 -49.41 30.72
N LEU A 5 -43.12 -49.97 31.68
CA LEU A 5 -41.94 -49.31 32.25
C LEU A 5 -40.81 -49.10 31.23
N PHE A 6 -40.61 -50.04 30.30
CA PHE A 6 -39.49 -50.00 29.34
C PHE A 6 -39.66 -48.93 28.26
N ILE A 7 -40.91 -48.65 27.88
CA ILE A 7 -41.27 -47.62 26.89
C ILE A 7 -41.10 -46.21 27.49
N ILE A 8 -41.49 -46.03 28.75
CA ILE A 8 -41.38 -44.74 29.45
C ILE A 8 -39.92 -44.34 29.66
N VAL A 9 -39.04 -45.28 30.00
CA VAL A 9 -37.59 -45.03 30.16
C VAL A 9 -36.96 -44.64 28.81
N LYS A 10 -37.32 -45.32 27.72
CA LYS A 10 -36.79 -45.04 26.38
C LYS A 10 -37.19 -43.65 25.85
N ILE A 11 -38.43 -43.23 26.10
CA ILE A 11 -38.93 -41.89 25.70
C ILE A 11 -38.27 -40.77 26.51
N ARG A 12 -38.06 -40.96 27.82
CA ARG A 12 -37.34 -39.97 28.66
C ARG A 12 -35.87 -39.85 28.26
N PHE A 13 -35.22 -40.95 27.91
CA PHE A 13 -33.81 -40.95 27.48
C PHE A 13 -33.61 -40.25 26.12
N MET A 14 -34.49 -40.47 25.14
CA MET A 14 -34.45 -39.78 23.84
C MET A 14 -34.61 -38.25 23.95
N LYS A 15 -35.47 -37.77 24.87
CA LYS A 15 -35.67 -36.32 25.10
C LYS A 15 -34.43 -35.65 25.72
N ILE A 16 -33.73 -36.34 26.62
CA ILE A 16 -32.49 -35.84 27.24
C ILE A 16 -31.38 -35.73 26.19
N ILE A 17 -31.20 -36.76 25.36
CA ILE A 17 -30.19 -36.75 24.29
C ILE A 17 -30.46 -35.61 23.29
N THR A 18 -31.72 -35.39 22.90
CA THR A 18 -32.09 -34.32 21.97
C THR A 18 -31.83 -32.93 22.55
N PHE A 19 -32.11 -32.73 23.85
CA PHE A 19 -31.84 -31.48 24.56
C PHE A 19 -30.32 -31.21 24.70
N CYS A 20 -29.52 -32.24 24.96
CA CYS A 20 -28.06 -32.15 25.01
C CYS A 20 -27.46 -31.76 23.65
N ILE A 21 -27.93 -32.35 22.55
CA ILE A 21 -27.48 -31.99 21.18
C ILE A 21 -27.80 -30.52 20.89
N TYR A 22 -29.00 -30.05 21.24
CA TYR A 22 -29.41 -28.66 21.02
C TYR A 22 -28.53 -27.66 21.79
N ILE A 23 -28.25 -27.93 23.06
CA ILE A 23 -27.35 -27.09 23.87
C ILE A 23 -25.94 -27.03 23.26
N THR A 24 -25.42 -28.16 22.80
CA THR A 24 -24.08 -28.24 22.19
C THR A 24 -23.99 -27.42 20.91
N ILE A 25 -25.04 -27.47 20.07
CA ILE A 25 -25.14 -26.66 18.84
C ILE A 25 -25.23 -25.16 19.18
N CYS A 26 -26.02 -24.77 20.18
CA CYS A 26 -26.13 -23.37 20.60
C CYS A 26 -24.78 -22.80 21.12
N PHE A 27 -23.99 -23.59 21.87
CA PHE A 27 -22.66 -23.16 22.32
C PHE A 27 -21.67 -23.00 21.15
N LEU A 28 -21.73 -23.86 20.13
CA LEU A 28 -20.89 -23.75 18.93
C LEU A 28 -21.21 -22.46 18.13
N ILE A 29 -22.48 -22.07 18.04
CA ILE A 29 -22.91 -20.86 17.30
C ILE A 29 -22.51 -19.57 18.05
N ILE A 30 -22.56 -19.55 19.39
CA ILE A 30 -22.14 -18.39 20.19
C ILE A 30 -20.61 -18.23 20.19
N GLY A 31 -19.86 -19.33 20.15
CA GLY A 31 -18.40 -19.33 20.03
C GLY A 31 -17.87 -18.76 18.70
N CYS A 32 -18.61 -18.93 17.59
CA CYS A 32 -18.22 -18.44 16.27
C CYS A 32 -18.39 -16.92 16.06
N LYS A 33 -19.11 -16.20 16.93
CA LYS A 33 -19.34 -14.75 16.77
C LYS A 33 -18.18 -13.86 17.25
N LYS A 34 -17.13 -14.43 17.86
CA LYS A 34 -16.06 -13.65 18.53
C LYS A 34 -14.72 -13.61 17.78
N SER A 35 -14.60 -14.27 16.62
CA SER A 35 -13.33 -14.44 15.90
C SER A 35 -13.18 -13.60 14.64
N THR A 36 -14.22 -12.90 14.17
CA THR A 36 -14.17 -12.17 12.89
C THR A 36 -13.57 -10.77 12.99
N SER A 37 -13.61 -10.12 14.16
CA SER A 37 -13.00 -8.79 14.32
C SER A 37 -11.47 -8.86 14.48
N THR A 38 -10.94 -9.84 15.21
CA THR A 38 -9.50 -9.96 15.50
C THR A 38 -8.65 -10.38 14.29
N ILE A 39 -9.22 -11.06 13.29
CA ILE A 39 -8.45 -11.53 12.12
C ILE A 39 -8.17 -10.39 11.14
N ARG A 40 -9.10 -9.44 11.01
CA ARG A 40 -9.00 -8.35 10.02
C ARG A 40 -7.98 -7.29 10.42
N ASP A 41 -7.92 -6.96 11.71
CA ASP A 41 -6.95 -5.99 12.25
C ASP A 41 -5.52 -6.55 12.16
N ASN A 42 -5.31 -7.82 12.50
CA ASN A 42 -4.01 -8.49 12.38
C ASN A 42 -3.50 -8.57 10.93
N ALA A 43 -4.40 -8.69 9.94
CA ALA A 43 -4.04 -8.75 8.53
C ALA A 43 -3.58 -7.39 8.01
N TYR A 44 -4.23 -6.30 8.40
CA TYR A 44 -3.85 -4.95 7.98
C TYR A 44 -2.49 -4.53 8.55
N ASP A 45 -2.26 -4.78 9.84
CA ASP A 45 -0.96 -4.54 10.50
C ASP A 45 0.19 -5.34 9.83
N SER A 46 -0.12 -6.53 9.30
CA SER A 46 0.86 -7.34 8.57
C SER A 46 1.23 -6.72 7.21
N VAL A 47 0.29 -6.05 6.53
CA VAL A 47 0.53 -5.40 5.23
C VAL A 47 1.46 -4.21 5.40
N GLU A 48 1.15 -3.31 6.32
CA GLU A 48 1.97 -2.11 6.59
C GLU A 48 3.39 -2.48 7.01
N LYS A 49 3.52 -3.54 7.83
CA LYS A 49 4.83 -4.08 8.21
C LYS A 49 5.62 -4.58 7.00
N ASN A 50 4.99 -5.37 6.12
CA ASN A 50 5.65 -5.90 4.92
C ASN A 50 6.05 -4.78 3.96
N GLU A 51 5.20 -3.77 3.80
CA GLU A 51 5.47 -2.58 2.99
C GLU A 51 6.70 -1.81 3.53
N THR A 52 6.73 -1.56 4.83
CA THR A 52 7.84 -0.87 5.50
C THR A 52 9.15 -1.64 5.37
N GLU A 53 9.11 -2.97 5.51
CA GLU A 53 10.29 -3.82 5.36
C GLU A 53 10.80 -3.82 3.90
N LEU A 54 9.90 -3.87 2.92
CA LEU A 54 10.24 -3.79 1.50
C LEU A 54 10.87 -2.44 1.14
N GLU A 55 10.32 -1.33 1.66
CA GLU A 55 10.89 0.01 1.48
C GLU A 55 12.31 0.10 2.06
N LYS A 56 12.50 -0.43 3.27
CA LYS A 56 13.81 -0.47 3.94
C LYS A 56 14.83 -1.28 3.12
N LEU A 57 14.45 -2.46 2.64
CA LEU A 57 15.30 -3.29 1.77
C LEU A 57 15.68 -2.54 0.49
N CYS A 58 14.73 -1.88 -0.15
CA CYS A 58 14.99 -1.06 -1.33
C CYS A 58 15.98 0.07 -1.02
N LEU A 59 15.80 0.76 0.11
CA LEU A 59 16.66 1.86 0.54
C LEU A 59 18.11 1.40 0.81
N GLU A 60 18.26 0.25 1.47
CA GLU A 60 19.55 -0.33 1.85
C GLU A 60 20.31 -0.87 0.62
N SER A 61 19.59 -1.36 -0.39
CA SER A 61 20.20 -1.93 -1.61
C SER A 61 21.07 -0.94 -2.39
N HIS A 62 20.73 0.36 -2.34
CA HIS A 62 21.33 1.39 -3.17
C HIS A 62 21.39 1.05 -4.67
N ASN A 63 20.52 0.16 -5.15
CA ASN A 63 20.58 -0.38 -6.51
C ASN A 63 19.40 0.09 -7.36
N GLY A 64 19.64 1.04 -8.25
CA GLY A 64 18.61 1.56 -9.14
C GLY A 64 18.22 0.68 -10.33
N SER A 65 18.85 -0.50 -10.46
CA SER A 65 18.52 -1.48 -11.50
C SER A 65 17.48 -2.51 -11.02
N VAL A 66 17.25 -2.60 -9.72
CA VAL A 66 16.33 -3.56 -9.11
C VAL A 66 15.02 -2.87 -8.75
N THR A 67 13.91 -3.55 -8.97
CA THR A 67 12.59 -3.16 -8.46
C THR A 67 12.18 -4.19 -7.41
N TYR A 68 11.87 -3.72 -6.22
CA TYR A 68 11.39 -4.53 -5.11
C TYR A 68 9.87 -4.47 -5.11
N SER A 69 9.19 -5.62 -5.04
CA SER A 69 7.73 -5.64 -5.13
C SER A 69 7.10 -6.68 -4.23
N ILE A 70 5.92 -6.35 -3.71
CA ILE A 70 5.03 -7.30 -3.03
C ILE A 70 3.62 -7.15 -3.59
N ARG A 71 2.98 -8.29 -3.84
CA ARG A 71 1.58 -8.38 -4.25
C ARG A 71 0.78 -9.01 -3.12
N ILE A 72 -0.28 -8.32 -2.71
CA ILE A 72 -1.16 -8.74 -1.63
C ILE A 72 -2.56 -8.89 -2.21
N LYS A 73 -3.14 -10.08 -2.03
CA LYS A 73 -4.48 -10.40 -2.51
C LYS A 73 -5.41 -10.67 -1.34
N THR A 74 -6.57 -10.05 -1.34
CA THR A 74 -7.63 -10.29 -0.35
C THR A 74 -8.96 -10.33 -1.07
N GLU A 75 -9.59 -11.50 -1.13
CA GLU A 75 -10.83 -11.74 -1.88
C GLU A 75 -10.76 -11.12 -3.29
N ASP A 76 -11.46 -10.01 -3.52
CA ASP A 76 -11.55 -9.31 -4.81
C ASP A 76 -10.58 -8.12 -4.98
N LEU A 77 -9.78 -7.80 -3.94
CA LEU A 77 -8.82 -6.71 -3.94
C LEU A 77 -7.40 -7.22 -4.18
N THR A 78 -6.68 -6.52 -5.06
CA THR A 78 -5.23 -6.71 -5.24
C THR A 78 -4.52 -5.39 -5.00
N ASN A 79 -3.50 -5.43 -4.14
CA ASN A 79 -2.57 -4.34 -3.91
C ASN A 79 -1.17 -4.78 -4.35
N ASP A 80 -0.65 -4.13 -5.39
CA ASP A 80 0.71 -4.31 -5.88
C ASP A 80 1.54 -3.10 -5.46
N TYR A 81 2.53 -3.33 -4.60
CA TYR A 81 3.49 -2.31 -4.17
C TYR A 81 4.82 -2.56 -4.89
N GLU A 82 5.36 -1.51 -5.50
CA GLU A 82 6.66 -1.51 -6.17
C GLU A 82 7.52 -0.37 -5.63
N TYR A 83 8.78 -0.69 -5.33
CA TYR A 83 9.79 0.23 -4.82
C TYR A 83 11.04 0.18 -5.68
N LYS A 84 11.54 1.35 -6.04
CA LYS A 84 12.77 1.49 -6.83
C LYS A 84 13.66 2.58 -6.29
N TYR A 85 14.91 2.25 -6.02
CA TYR A 85 15.91 3.24 -5.66
C TYR A 85 16.25 4.12 -6.86
N LEU A 86 16.14 5.44 -6.71
CA LEU A 86 16.39 6.39 -7.80
C LEU A 86 17.76 7.07 -7.70
N GLY A 87 18.41 6.99 -6.54
CA GLY A 87 19.72 7.59 -6.31
C GLY A 87 19.75 8.56 -5.14
N SER A 88 20.66 9.51 -5.22
CA SER A 88 20.96 10.49 -4.17
C SER A 88 20.72 11.90 -4.70
N LEU A 89 19.84 12.65 -4.05
CA LEU A 89 19.51 14.04 -4.34
C LEU A 89 20.25 14.96 -3.34
N LYS A 90 21.21 15.73 -3.85
CA LYS A 90 22.08 16.63 -3.06
C LYS A 90 21.50 18.04 -3.05
N ILE A 91 21.18 18.56 -1.88
CA ILE A 91 20.63 19.92 -1.70
C ILE A 91 21.37 20.55 -0.53
N LYS A 92 22.12 21.62 -0.79
CA LYS A 92 23.08 22.20 0.16
C LYS A 92 23.95 21.10 0.79
N LYS A 93 23.94 20.99 2.12
CA LYS A 93 24.66 19.98 2.92
C LYS A 93 23.91 18.65 3.07
N ASN A 94 22.67 18.58 2.62
CA ASN A 94 21.84 17.39 2.76
C ASN A 94 22.00 16.49 1.54
N ASN A 95 22.06 15.18 1.78
CA ASN A 95 22.05 14.16 0.75
C ASN A 95 20.86 13.23 1.00
N PHE A 96 19.79 13.46 0.27
CA PHE A 96 18.57 12.66 0.37
C PHE A 96 18.74 11.39 -0.46
N LYS A 97 18.42 10.25 0.14
CA LYS A 97 18.21 9.01 -0.61
C LYS A 97 16.79 9.05 -1.17
N VAL A 98 16.63 8.71 -2.44
CA VAL A 98 15.34 8.86 -3.12
C VAL A 98 14.85 7.50 -3.60
N ILE A 99 13.58 7.22 -3.30
CA ILE A 99 12.86 6.03 -3.74
C ILE A 99 11.63 6.47 -4.52
N GLN A 100 11.34 5.75 -5.60
CA GLN A 100 10.03 5.77 -6.23
C GLN A 100 9.19 4.66 -5.61
N GLN A 101 8.01 5.02 -5.10
CA GLN A 101 6.98 4.07 -4.70
C GLN A 101 5.88 4.11 -5.76
N LYS A 102 5.37 2.93 -6.12
CA LYS A 102 4.23 2.77 -7.01
C LYS A 102 3.27 1.76 -6.39
N ILE A 103 2.03 2.18 -6.22
CA ILE A 103 0.96 1.37 -5.63
C ILE A 103 -0.14 1.21 -6.66
N LEU A 104 -0.48 -0.03 -7.00
CA LEU A 104 -1.67 -0.36 -7.78
C LEU A 104 -2.65 -1.04 -6.83
N SER A 105 -3.75 -0.36 -6.52
CA SER A 105 -4.75 -0.82 -5.57
C SER A 105 -6.14 -0.76 -6.17
N GLY A 106 -6.93 -1.82 -6.00
CA GLY A 106 -8.33 -1.85 -6.41
C GLY A 106 -8.82 -3.25 -6.75
N GLN A 107 -10.07 -3.32 -7.21
CA GLN A 107 -10.55 -4.48 -7.96
C GLN A 107 -9.74 -4.59 -9.27
N TYR A 108 -9.54 -5.80 -9.80
CA TYR A 108 -8.59 -6.06 -10.90
C TYR A 108 -8.73 -5.12 -12.12
N GLN A 109 -9.94 -4.60 -12.39
CA GLN A 109 -10.19 -3.65 -13.48
C GLN A 109 -9.89 -2.18 -13.11
N ASP A 110 -10.02 -1.80 -11.85
CA ASP A 110 -9.79 -0.43 -11.34
C ASP A 110 -8.33 -0.20 -10.89
N SER A 111 -7.58 -1.26 -10.61
CA SER A 111 -6.18 -1.20 -10.15
C SER A 111 -5.20 -0.63 -11.19
N GLN A 112 -5.66 -0.31 -12.41
CA GLN A 112 -4.79 0.25 -13.46
C GLN A 112 -4.33 1.70 -13.20
N ARG A 113 -4.99 2.44 -12.29
CA ARG A 113 -4.52 3.78 -11.88
C ARG A 113 -3.49 3.66 -10.76
N ALA A 114 -2.23 3.54 -11.16
CA ALA A 114 -1.14 3.48 -10.19
C ALA A 114 -0.95 4.85 -9.52
N ALA A 115 -0.94 4.87 -8.18
CA ALA A 115 -0.45 5.99 -7.41
C ALA A 115 1.09 5.92 -7.36
N VAL A 116 1.77 6.95 -7.83
CA VAL A 116 3.23 7.03 -7.82
C VAL A 116 3.66 8.19 -6.92
N SER A 117 4.69 7.96 -6.11
CA SER A 117 5.29 8.98 -5.25
C SER A 117 6.82 8.96 -5.34
N ILE A 118 7.42 10.12 -5.07
CA ILE A 118 8.87 10.27 -4.94
C ILE A 118 9.17 10.53 -3.47
N ARG A 119 9.73 9.54 -2.79
CA ARG A 119 9.97 9.54 -1.35
C ARG A 119 11.41 9.89 -1.05
N LEU A 120 11.62 10.86 -0.16
CA LEU A 120 12.93 11.40 0.19
C LEU A 120 13.30 10.98 1.60
N PHE A 121 14.47 10.39 1.77
CA PHE A 121 14.99 9.93 3.05
C PHE A 121 16.23 10.71 3.43
N LEU A 122 16.24 11.25 4.65
CA LEU A 122 17.38 11.93 5.23
C LEU A 122 17.85 11.15 6.46
N LYS A 123 19.13 10.74 6.46
CA LYS A 123 19.72 9.95 7.56
C LYS A 123 18.88 8.69 7.91
N GLY A 124 18.37 8.00 6.89
CA GLY A 124 17.58 6.78 7.05
C GLY A 124 16.12 6.99 7.48
N LYS A 125 15.67 8.23 7.68
CA LYS A 125 14.28 8.55 8.03
C LYS A 125 13.56 9.20 6.86
N LEU A 126 12.29 8.86 6.67
CA LEU A 126 11.43 9.52 5.69
C LEU A 126 11.32 11.00 6.05
N TYR A 127 11.76 11.86 5.13
CA TYR A 127 11.71 13.32 5.27
C TYR A 127 10.41 13.88 4.69
N GLY A 128 9.91 13.26 3.63
CA GLY A 128 8.67 13.62 2.96
C GLY A 128 8.61 13.05 1.55
N GLU A 129 7.51 13.30 0.85
CA GLU A 129 7.26 12.74 -0.46
C GLU A 129 6.53 13.71 -1.40
N PHE A 130 6.85 13.63 -2.69
CA PHE A 130 6.00 14.22 -3.73
C PHE A 130 4.93 13.21 -4.13
N THR A 131 3.66 13.62 -4.05
CA THR A 131 2.50 12.82 -4.46
C THR A 131 1.82 13.42 -5.69
N GLY A 132 0.86 12.69 -6.26
CA GLY A 132 0.12 13.11 -7.46
C GLY A 132 0.72 12.62 -8.77
N LEU A 133 1.83 11.86 -8.73
CA LEU A 133 2.34 11.19 -9.91
C LEU A 133 1.51 9.92 -10.17
N ASN A 134 1.51 9.49 -11.42
CA ASN A 134 0.89 8.26 -11.88
C ASN A 134 1.92 7.41 -12.64
N ASN A 135 1.48 6.28 -13.19
CA ASN A 135 2.35 5.41 -13.98
C ASN A 135 2.94 6.09 -15.22
N PHE A 136 2.39 7.22 -15.71
CA PHE A 136 2.86 7.97 -16.88
C PHE A 136 4.25 8.61 -16.73
N TYR A 137 4.76 8.67 -15.50
CA TYR A 137 6.01 9.35 -15.19
C TYR A 137 7.22 8.41 -15.10
N LYS A 138 8.27 8.77 -15.84
CA LYS A 138 9.64 8.27 -15.64
C LYS A 138 10.42 9.31 -14.85
N ILE A 139 10.96 8.89 -13.71
CA ILE A 139 11.73 9.73 -12.80
C ILE A 139 13.22 9.40 -12.91
N LYS A 140 14.08 10.43 -12.93
CA LYS A 140 15.53 10.29 -12.84
C LYS A 140 16.11 11.33 -11.89
N ILE A 141 16.97 10.89 -10.97
CA ILE A 141 17.72 11.76 -10.07
C ILE A 141 19.16 11.89 -10.59
N THR A 142 19.69 13.11 -10.60
CA THR A 142 21.10 13.35 -10.92
C THR A 142 21.62 14.53 -10.11
N SER A 143 22.50 14.26 -9.13
CA SER A 143 23.04 15.26 -8.21
C SER A 143 21.94 16.07 -7.50
N ASN A 144 21.73 17.34 -7.85
CA ASN A 144 20.71 18.24 -7.30
C ASN A 144 19.48 18.35 -8.21
N THR A 145 19.35 17.51 -9.24
CA THR A 145 18.27 17.58 -10.22
C THR A 145 17.30 16.42 -10.11
N LEU A 146 16.01 16.75 -10.20
CA LEU A 146 14.91 15.83 -10.43
C LEU A 146 14.42 16.00 -11.86
N CYS A 147 14.63 14.99 -12.70
CA CYS A 147 14.14 14.95 -14.07
C CYS A 147 12.87 14.11 -14.13
N LEU A 148 11.79 14.70 -14.64
CA LEU A 148 10.54 14.01 -14.91
C LEU A 148 10.31 13.96 -16.43
N TYR A 149 9.88 12.80 -16.91
CA TYR A 149 9.43 12.62 -18.28
C TYR A 149 8.09 11.92 -18.26
N ASN A 150 7.09 12.49 -18.92
CA ASN A 150 5.76 11.90 -19.05
C ASN A 150 5.64 11.23 -20.43
N TYR A 151 5.34 9.93 -20.47
CA TYR A 151 5.27 9.20 -21.74
C TYR A 151 3.96 9.38 -22.51
N GLU A 152 2.91 9.89 -21.88
CA GLU A 152 1.64 10.23 -22.54
C GLU A 152 1.78 11.55 -23.29
N THR A 153 2.21 12.61 -22.59
CA THR A 153 2.36 13.95 -23.18
C THR A 153 3.67 14.14 -23.95
N LYS A 154 4.63 13.22 -23.78
CA LYS A 154 6.00 13.30 -24.32
C LYS A 154 6.81 14.50 -23.80
N SER A 155 6.36 15.10 -22.71
CA SER A 155 6.98 16.30 -22.14
C SER A 155 8.04 15.94 -21.12
N ARG A 156 9.00 16.84 -20.91
CA ARG A 156 10.11 16.67 -19.95
C ARG A 156 10.29 17.95 -19.16
N SER A 157 10.42 17.80 -17.85
CA SER A 157 10.81 18.89 -16.95
C SER A 157 12.05 18.51 -16.14
N ILE A 158 12.89 19.50 -15.87
CA ILE A 158 14.09 19.36 -15.04
C ILE A 158 13.99 20.37 -13.92
N PHE A 159 13.89 19.87 -12.69
CA PHE A 159 13.85 20.70 -11.49
C PHE A 159 15.23 20.68 -10.84
N GLU A 160 15.93 21.82 -10.86
CA GLU A 160 17.19 21.99 -10.15
C GLU A 160 16.94 22.49 -8.72
N LEU A 161 17.28 21.67 -7.74
CA LEU A 161 16.96 21.88 -6.33
C LEU A 161 18.21 22.34 -5.57
N LYS A 162 18.38 23.65 -5.42
CA LYS A 162 19.60 24.24 -4.81
C LYS A 162 19.48 24.40 -3.30
N ASP A 163 18.43 25.10 -2.87
CA ASP A 163 18.35 25.62 -1.50
C ASP A 163 17.54 24.78 -0.53
N SER A 164 16.44 24.22 -1.02
CA SER A 164 15.46 23.45 -0.25
C SER A 164 14.64 22.56 -1.17
N ILE A 165 13.87 21.64 -0.56
CA ILE A 165 12.80 20.94 -1.27
C ILE A 165 11.63 21.91 -1.44
N PRO A 166 11.12 22.14 -2.67
CA PRO A 166 9.97 23.00 -2.89
C PRO A 166 8.68 22.31 -2.44
N ASN A 167 7.73 23.10 -1.99
CA ASN A 167 6.43 22.58 -1.54
C ASN A 167 5.54 22.11 -2.70
N LEU A 168 5.77 22.62 -3.91
CA LEU A 168 5.18 22.08 -5.14
C LEU A 168 6.18 22.01 -6.28
N LEU A 169 5.90 21.13 -7.22
CA LEU A 169 6.51 21.09 -8.55
C LEU A 169 5.41 21.20 -9.59
N PHE A 170 5.53 22.15 -10.50
CA PHE A 170 4.63 22.27 -11.65
C PHE A 170 5.29 21.63 -12.88
N PHE A 171 4.61 20.66 -13.49
CA PHE A 171 5.06 19.95 -14.69
C PHE A 171 4.21 20.36 -15.89
N PRO A 172 4.69 21.27 -16.77
CA PRO A 172 3.95 21.68 -17.95
C PRO A 172 3.82 20.55 -18.98
N TYR A 173 2.66 20.49 -19.64
CA TYR A 173 2.41 19.58 -20.76
C TYR A 173 2.85 20.17 -22.11
N ASN A 174 2.76 21.48 -22.31
CA ASN A 174 3.16 22.16 -23.53
C ASN A 174 3.91 23.45 -23.20
N ASP A 175 5.10 23.62 -23.79
CA ASP A 175 5.89 24.86 -23.67
C ASP A 175 5.51 25.93 -24.71
N LYS A 176 4.49 25.67 -25.54
CA LYS A 176 4.19 26.45 -26.77
C LYS A 176 3.02 27.43 -26.67
N ASP A 177 2.17 27.35 -25.65
CA ASP A 177 0.97 28.19 -25.53
C ASP A 177 0.99 29.02 -24.23
N SER A 178 0.40 30.23 -24.29
CA SER A 178 0.36 31.20 -23.19
C SER A 178 -0.47 30.77 -21.97
N SER A 179 -1.19 29.64 -22.06
CA SER A 179 -1.87 28.99 -20.93
C SER A 179 -1.12 27.72 -20.55
N SER A 180 -0.33 27.76 -19.49
CA SER A 180 0.39 26.58 -19.02
C SER A 180 -0.56 25.57 -18.38
N SER A 181 -0.93 24.52 -19.11
CA SER A 181 -1.56 23.32 -18.57
C SER A 181 -0.51 22.34 -18.10
N GLY A 182 -0.74 21.66 -16.97
CA GLY A 182 0.23 20.73 -16.44
C GLY A 182 -0.22 20.06 -15.15
N ASP A 183 0.59 19.11 -14.69
CA ASP A 183 0.40 18.48 -13.40
C ASP A 183 1.06 19.29 -12.28
N ILE A 184 0.46 19.21 -11.09
CA ILE A 184 1.03 19.77 -9.86
C ILE A 184 1.33 18.61 -8.92
N PHE A 185 2.58 18.51 -8.48
CA PHE A 185 3.00 17.57 -7.46
C PHE A 185 3.23 18.30 -6.14
N TYR A 186 2.54 17.87 -5.09
CA TYR A 186 2.64 18.47 -3.76
C TYR A 186 3.66 17.70 -2.93
N PHE A 187 4.49 18.44 -2.19
CA PHE A 187 5.41 17.86 -1.23
C PHE A 187 4.74 17.75 0.14
N ASN A 188 4.55 16.53 0.61
CA ASN A 188 4.09 16.23 1.95
C ASN A 188 5.29 15.95 2.85
N ARG A 189 5.54 16.85 3.80
CA ARG A 189 6.63 16.69 4.76
C ARG A 189 6.19 15.78 5.90
N CYS A 190 7.00 14.77 6.22
CA CYS A 190 6.77 13.95 7.40
C CYS A 190 7.26 14.72 8.65
N GLN A 191 6.42 14.76 9.69
CA GLN A 191 6.71 15.40 10.97
C GLN A 191 7.70 14.58 11.80
#